data_AF-A0A2T5JHR1-F1
#
_entry.id   AF-A0A2T5JHR1-F1
#
_cell.length_a   1.000
_cell.length_b   1.000
_cell.length_c   1.000
_cell.angle_alpha   90.00
_cell.angle_beta   90.00
_cell.angle_gamma   90.00
#
_symmetry.space_group_name_H-M   'P 1'
#
loop_
_entity.id
_entity.type
_entity.pdbx_description
1 polymer ?
#
loop_
_entity_poly.entity_id
_entity_poly.type
_entity_poly.pdbx_seq_one_letter_code
_entity_poly.pdbx_strand_id
1 'polypeptide(L)'
;MKSLYNSDIYPDQVREMLLQSGPVGIEIANRWMMGWPKRVVQLLVEDMYEGAFQYQLLQEEDVIARASNLSHLAPMEIIVMSGLSLEPPEV
;
A
#
# COMPACT_ATOMS: atom_id res chain seq x y z
N MET A 1 0.95 -2.51 16.47
CA MET A 1 1.72 -2.42 15.21
C MET A 1 1.18 -3.48 14.26
N LYS A 2 0.77 -3.11 13.05
CA LYS A 2 0.44 -4.10 12.02
C LYS A 2 1.75 -4.72 11.53
N SER A 3 1.79 -6.04 11.40
CA SER A 3 2.95 -6.75 10.86
C SER A 3 2.82 -6.86 9.34
N LEU A 4 3.95 -6.82 8.64
CA LEU A 4 4.00 -7.07 7.21
C LEU A 4 3.69 -8.54 6.93
N TYR A 5 2.71 -8.78 6.07
CA TYR A 5 2.28 -10.10 5.66
C TYR A 5 3.28 -10.69 4.67
N ASN A 6 3.69 -11.94 4.89
CA ASN A 6 4.63 -12.66 4.04
C ASN A 6 5.92 -11.86 3.74
N SER A 7 6.51 -11.32 4.82
CA SER A 7 7.66 -10.40 4.78
C SER A 7 8.87 -10.94 4.02
N ASP A 8 9.00 -12.27 3.91
CA ASP A 8 10.15 -12.94 3.32
C ASP A 8 10.16 -12.88 1.79
N ILE A 9 9.04 -12.50 1.15
CA ILE A 9 8.98 -12.26 -0.30
C ILE A 9 9.67 -10.96 -0.69
N TYR A 10 9.70 -9.98 0.20
CA TYR A 10 10.25 -8.67 -0.09
C TYR A 10 11.77 -8.69 0.05
N PRO A 11 12.52 -8.17 -0.93
CA PRO A 11 13.95 -7.88 -0.76
C PRO A 11 14.19 -6.99 0.47
N ASP A 12 15.35 -7.11 1.10
CA ASP A 12 15.66 -6.43 2.36
C ASP A 12 15.39 -4.91 2.30
N GLN A 13 15.80 -4.26 1.20
CA GLN A 13 15.57 -2.83 0.96
C GLN A 13 14.08 -2.47 0.92
N VAL A 14 13.29 -3.22 0.14
CA VAL A 14 11.85 -3.00 0.03
C VAL A 14 11.17 -3.26 1.37
N ARG A 15 11.56 -4.31 2.08
CA ARG A 15 11.01 -4.63 3.40
C ARG A 15 11.29 -3.52 4.40
N GLU A 16 12.49 -2.95 4.41
CA GLU A 16 12.83 -1.83 5.27
C GLU A 16 11.97 -0.59 4.95
N MET A 17 11.84 -0.24 3.67
CA MET A 17 10.97 0.85 3.22
C MET A 17 9.51 0.64 3.71
N LEU A 18 8.97 -0.56 3.53
CA LEU A 18 7.61 -0.91 3.97
C LEU A 18 7.44 -0.76 5.49
N LEU A 19 8.44 -1.15 6.28
CA LEU A 19 8.39 -0.99 7.74
C LEU A 19 8.50 0.48 8.17
N GLN A 20 9.20 1.31 7.41
CA GLN A 20 9.33 2.76 7.66
C GLN A 20 8.12 3.57 7.19
N SER A 21 7.29 3.02 6.29
CA SER A 21 6.11 3.68 5.72
C SER A 21 4.92 3.84 6.68
N GLY A 22 5.03 3.31 7.90
CA GLY A 22 3.99 3.43 8.92
C GLY A 22 2.75 2.56 8.65
N PRO A 23 1.66 2.78 9.41
CA PRO A 23 0.48 1.90 9.37
C PRO A 23 -0.21 1.83 8.00
N VAL A 24 -0.33 2.96 7.30
CA VAL A 24 -0.99 3.02 5.97
C VAL A 24 -0.19 2.22 4.96
N GLY A 25 1.13 2.41 4.90
CA GLY A 25 1.95 1.66 3.96
C GLY A 25 1.99 0.16 4.25
N ILE A 26 1.98 -0.26 5.51
CA ILE A 26 1.84 -1.69 5.86
C ILE A 26 0.47 -2.23 5.41
N GLU A 27 -0.61 -1.45 5.52
CA GLU A 27 -1.93 -1.85 5.02
C GLU A 27 -1.94 -2.02 3.50
N ILE A 28 -1.34 -1.08 2.76
CA ILE A 28 -1.21 -1.17 1.29
C ILE A 28 -0.45 -2.43 0.90
N ALA A 29 0.74 -2.65 1.48
CA ALA A 29 1.56 -3.80 1.16
C ALA A 29 0.85 -5.13 1.45
N ASN A 30 0.18 -5.22 2.61
CA ASN A 30 -0.60 -6.39 2.98
C ASN A 30 -1.79 -6.60 2.05
N ARG A 31 -2.53 -5.53 1.71
CA ARG A 31 -3.69 -5.59 0.80
C ARG A 31 -3.25 -6.07 -0.59
N TRP A 32 -2.14 -5.55 -1.09
CA TRP A 32 -1.58 -5.97 -2.37
C TRP A 32 -1.14 -7.42 -2.35
N MET A 33 -0.40 -7.86 -1.34
CA MET A 33 0.10 -9.24 -1.24
C MET A 33 -1.03 -10.26 -1.03
N MET A 34 -2.08 -9.89 -0.30
CA MET A 34 -3.24 -10.78 -0.08
C MET A 34 -4.16 -10.85 -1.31
N GLY A 35 -4.39 -9.73 -2.00
CA GLY A 35 -5.31 -9.67 -3.13
C GLY A 35 -4.67 -10.05 -4.48
N TRP A 36 -3.44 -9.61 -4.71
CA TRP A 36 -2.75 -9.73 -6.01
C TRP A 36 -1.30 -10.19 -5.87
N PRO A 37 -1.02 -11.32 -5.17
CA PRO A 37 0.35 -11.76 -4.91
C PRO A 37 1.17 -11.94 -6.20
N LYS A 38 0.56 -12.40 -7.29
CA LYS A 38 1.24 -12.54 -8.59
C LYS A 38 1.70 -11.20 -9.17
N ARG A 39 0.85 -10.16 -9.10
CA ARG A 39 1.22 -8.81 -9.58
C ARG A 39 2.32 -8.20 -8.71
N VAL A 40 2.24 -8.40 -7.39
CA VAL A 40 3.30 -7.94 -6.47
C VAL A 40 4.64 -8.58 -6.81
N VAL A 41 4.68 -9.90 -6.98
CA VAL A 41 5.92 -10.59 -7.38
C VAL A 41 6.43 -10.09 -8.72
N GLN A 42 5.55 -9.84 -9.69
CA GLN A 42 5.96 -9.30 -10.99
C GLN A 42 6.58 -7.90 -10.87
N LEU A 43 5.94 -6.99 -10.12
CA LEU A 43 6.48 -5.65 -9.86
C LEU A 43 7.84 -5.69 -9.13
N LEU A 44 8.04 -6.67 -8.25
CA LEU A 44 9.33 -6.87 -7.57
C LEU A 44 10.41 -7.37 -8.54
N VAL A 45 10.08 -8.29 -9.44
CA VAL A 45 11.00 -8.81 -10.47
C VAL A 45 11.38 -7.72 -11.48
N GLU A 46 10.45 -6.84 -11.81
CA GLU A 46 10.65 -5.76 -12.78
C GLU A 46 11.21 -4.46 -12.16
N ASP A 47 11.57 -4.47 -10.87
CA ASP A 47 12.10 -3.30 -10.13
C ASP A 47 11.15 -2.09 -10.13
N MET A 48 9.85 -2.33 -10.31
CA MET A 48 8.79 -1.31 -10.37
C MET A 48 8.01 -1.18 -9.06
N TYR A 49 8.13 -2.14 -8.14
CA TYR A 49 7.35 -2.19 -6.91
C TYR A 49 7.49 -0.94 -6.06
N GLU A 50 8.72 -0.46 -5.86
CA GLU A 50 9.00 0.67 -4.95
C GLU A 50 8.29 1.95 -5.42
N GLY A 51 8.43 2.28 -6.71
CA GLY A 51 7.77 3.45 -7.31
C GLY A 51 6.25 3.33 -7.30
N ALA A 52 5.71 2.16 -7.65
CA ALA A 52 4.27 1.91 -7.61
C ALA A 52 3.70 2.05 -6.19
N PHE A 53 4.39 1.48 -5.21
CA PHE A 53 4.01 1.53 -3.81
C PHE A 53 4.02 2.97 -3.27
N GLN A 54 5.10 3.72 -3.51
CA GLN A 54 5.22 5.11 -3.08
C GLN A 54 4.14 5.99 -3.69
N TYR A 55 3.80 5.76 -4.96
CA TYR A 55 2.72 6.46 -5.62
C TYR A 55 1.36 6.19 -4.95
N GLN A 56 1.05 4.93 -4.67
CA GLN A 56 -0.19 4.55 -3.96
C GLN A 56 -0.24 5.15 -2.55
N LEU A 57 0.87 5.09 -1.81
CA LEU A 57 0.98 5.62 -0.45
C LEU A 57 0.68 7.12 -0.43
N LEU A 58 1.29 7.89 -1.32
CA LEU A 58 1.04 9.33 -1.45
C LEU A 58 -0.42 9.65 -1.76
N GLN A 59 -1.06 8.86 -2.63
CA GLN A 59 -2.48 9.04 -2.95
C GLN A 59 -3.38 8.76 -1.75
N GLU A 60 -3.15 7.66 -1.04
CA GLU A 60 -3.97 7.30 0.14
C GLU A 60 -3.79 8.31 1.27
N GLU A 61 -2.56 8.74 1.55
CA GLU A 61 -2.28 9.76 2.56
C GLU A 61 -2.92 11.11 2.22
N ASP A 62 -2.86 11.55 0.96
CA ASP A 62 -3.50 12.80 0.52
C ASP A 62 -5.03 12.74 0.68
N VAL A 63 -5.65 11.63 0.29
CA VAL A 63 -7.10 11.44 0.47
C VAL A 63 -7.48 11.42 1.95
N ILE A 64 -6.73 10.70 2.79
CA ILE A 64 -6.98 10.63 4.23
C ILE A 64 -6.83 12.02 4.87
N ALA A 65 -5.77 12.76 4.52
CA ALA A 65 -5.52 14.09 5.06
C ALA A 65 -6.66 15.09 4.70
N ARG A 66 -7.18 15.01 3.47
CA ARG A 66 -8.28 15.86 2.98
C ARG A 66 -9.64 15.51 3.59
N ALA A 67 -9.81 14.29 4.09
CA ALA A 67 -11.05 13.81 4.69
C ALA A 67 -11.23 14.21 6.17
N SER A 68 -10.71 15.38 6.57
CA SER A 68 -10.71 15.84 7.97
C SER A 68 -12.13 16.02 8.54
N ASN A 69 -13.12 16.23 7.67
CA ASN A 69 -14.55 16.31 8.00
C ASN A 69 -15.23 14.93 8.17
N LEU A 70 -14.54 13.83 7.84
CA LEU A 70 -15.01 12.46 7.91
C LEU A 70 -14.29 11.66 9.00
N SER A 71 -13.97 12.30 10.13
CA SER A 71 -13.19 11.71 11.23
C SER A 71 -13.81 10.49 11.91
N HIS A 72 -15.08 10.20 11.65
CA HIS A 72 -15.79 9.01 12.15
C HIS A 72 -15.55 7.77 11.28
N LEU A 73 -15.01 7.94 10.07
CA LEU A 73 -14.71 6.85 9.15
C LEU A 73 -13.29 6.33 9.38
N ALA A 74 -13.12 5.02 9.22
CA ALA A 74 -11.80 4.42 9.16
C ALA A 74 -11.07 4.87 7.87
N PRO A 75 -9.72 4.92 7.87
CA PRO A 75 -8.93 5.27 6.68
C PRO A 75 -9.33 4.47 5.43
N MET A 76 -9.58 3.16 5.58
CA MET A 76 -9.99 2.30 4.48
C MET A 76 -11.35 2.70 3.89
N GLU A 77 -12.30 3.13 4.71
CA GLU A 77 -13.61 3.59 4.24
C GLU A 77 -13.47 4.89 3.44
N ILE A 78 -12.62 5.80 3.92
CA ILE A 78 -12.28 7.05 3.22
C ILE A 78 -11.66 6.76 1.84
N ILE A 79 -10.72 5.82 1.75
CA ILE A 79 -10.07 5.44 0.49
C ILE A 79 -11.07 4.80 -0.48
N VAL A 80 -11.96 3.91 0.00
CA VAL A 80 -12.99 3.31 -0.85
C VAL A 80 -13.95 4.37 -1.38
N MET A 81 -14.34 5.34 -0.55
CA MET A 81 -15.23 6.43 -0.94
C MET A 81 -14.61 7.39 -1.96
N SER A 82 -13.28 7.55 -1.98
CA SER A 82 -12.60 8.42 -2.94
C SER A 82 -12.54 7.82 -4.35
N GLY A 83 -12.83 6.53 -4.49
CA GLY A 83 -12.74 5.82 -5.77
C GLY A 83 -11.32 5.49 -6.20
N LEU A 84 -10.32 5.61 -5.31
CA LEU A 84 -8.96 5.17 -5.58
C LEU A 84 -8.95 3.67 -5.89
N SER A 85 -8.17 3.29 -6.90
CA SER A 85 -7.85 1.89 -7.13
C SER A 85 -7.05 1.36 -5.94
N LEU A 86 -7.47 0.23 -5.40
CA LEU A 86 -6.80 -0.44 -4.29
C LEU A 86 -5.78 -1.47 -4.78
N GLU A 87 -5.84 -1.82 -6.06
CA GLU A 87 -5.02 -2.85 -6.70
C GLU A 87 -3.64 -2.29 -7.04
N PRO A 88 -2.58 -3.11 -7.01
CA PRO A 88 -1.31 -2.74 -7.63
C PRO A 88 -1.49 -2.52 -9.13
N PRO A 89 -0.69 -1.62 -9.74
CA PRO A 89 -0.73 -1.39 -11.18
C PRO A 89 -0.39 -2.66 -11.96
N GLU A 90 -0.89 -2.73 -13.19
CA GLU A 90 -0.44 -3.74 -14.16
C GLU A 90 0.93 -3.33 -14.72
N VAL A 91 1.64 -4.31 -15.26
CA VAL A 91 3.02 -4.21 -15.75
C VAL A 91 3.04 -4.25 -17.27
#